data_AF-U2CB34-F1
#
_entry.id   AF-U2CB34-F1
#
_cell.length_a   1.000
_cell.length_b   1.000
_cell.length_c   1.000
_cell.angle_alpha   90.00
_cell.angle_beta   90.00
_cell.angle_gamma   90.00
#
_symmetry.space_group_name_H-M   'P 1'
#
loop_
_entity.id
_entity.type
_entity.pdbx_description
1 polymer ?
#
loop_
_entity_poly.entity_id
_entity_poly.type
_entity_poly.pdbx_seq_one_letter_code
_entity_poly.pdbx_strand_id
1 'polypeptide(L)'
;MKQKLRKLVHKDKEYLYRVDTAYNRKGDHNSLLSVHIFLSGEKNTPLCIDFITFEDEFMGQPLNGNIKLLNKTTQTEDLINLNEPKYIPKLIDWAEIQGWTGTQKIAALNGLLFLQSLGYDITPLQK
;
A
#
# COMPACT_ATOMS: atom_id res chain seq x y z
N MET A 1 12.08 10.09 -13.40
CA MET A 1 10.93 10.29 -14.31
C MET A 1 9.69 10.53 -13.46
N LYS A 2 8.79 11.44 -13.86
CA LYS A 2 7.53 11.68 -13.13
C LYS A 2 6.63 10.45 -13.32
N GLN A 3 6.34 9.71 -12.24
CA GLN A 3 5.46 8.56 -12.34
C GLN A 3 4.07 8.99 -12.84
N LYS A 4 3.54 8.26 -13.84
CA LYS A 4 2.21 8.49 -14.39
C LYS A 4 1.17 7.98 -13.39
N LEU A 5 0.24 8.85 -12.98
CA LEU A 5 -0.90 8.45 -12.17
C LEU A 5 -1.79 7.49 -12.95
N ARG A 6 -2.15 6.38 -12.32
CA ARG A 6 -3.11 5.39 -12.81
C ARG A 6 -4.51 5.82 -12.39
N LYS A 7 -5.53 5.51 -13.20
CA LYS A 7 -6.93 5.82 -12.92
C LYS A 7 -7.66 4.58 -12.39
N LEU A 8 -8.64 4.79 -11.51
CA LEU A 8 -9.56 3.77 -11.01
C LEU A 8 -10.90 4.41 -10.64
N VAL A 9 -12.01 3.73 -10.88
CA VAL A 9 -13.33 4.11 -10.37
C VAL A 9 -13.73 3.16 -9.25
N HIS A 10 -14.18 3.69 -8.11
CA HIS A 10 -14.67 2.91 -6.97
C HIS A 10 -15.81 3.67 -6.29
N LYS A 11 -16.93 3.00 -6.00
CA LYS A 11 -18.16 3.62 -5.43
C LYS A 11 -18.56 4.93 -6.13
N ASP A 12 -18.65 4.88 -7.47
CA ASP A 12 -19.01 6.01 -8.35
C ASP A 12 -18.11 7.25 -8.28
N LYS A 13 -16.92 7.13 -7.67
CA LYS A 13 -15.91 8.18 -7.59
C LYS A 13 -14.68 7.82 -8.42
N GLU A 14 -14.13 8.78 -9.16
CA GLU A 14 -12.86 8.62 -9.86
C GLU A 14 -11.69 8.91 -8.91
N TYR A 15 -10.70 8.02 -8.90
CA TYR A 15 -9.45 8.16 -8.17
C TYR A 15 -8.25 8.12 -9.11
N LEU A 16 -7.21 8.83 -8.72
CA LEU A 16 -5.88 8.74 -9.30
C LEU A 16 -4.95 8.11 -8.27
N TYR A 17 -4.03 7.25 -8.67
CA TYR A 17 -3.08 6.67 -7.73
C TYR A 17 -1.71 6.40 -8.35
N ARG A 18 -0.72 6.22 -7.49
CA ARG A 18 0.62 5.70 -7.82
C ARG A 18 1.17 4.86 -6.67
N VAL A 19 2.15 4.04 -7.01
CA VAL A 19 2.90 3.23 -6.06
C VAL A 19 4.37 3.59 -6.23
N ASP A 20 4.94 4.20 -5.19
CA ASP A 20 6.33 4.60 -5.15
C ASP A 20 7.11 3.62 -4.26
N THR A 21 8.34 3.29 -4.65
CA THR A 21 9.24 2.48 -3.83
C THR A 21 10.51 3.26 -3.59
N ALA A 22 10.87 3.41 -2.32
CA ALA A 22 12.10 4.02 -1.88
C ALA A 22 12.91 2.97 -1.10
N TYR A 23 14.17 2.82 -1.50
CA TYR A 23 15.13 1.91 -0.88
C TYR A 23 15.97 2.72 0.09
N ASN A 24 16.00 2.32 1.36
CA ASN A 24 16.70 3.09 2.37
C ASN A 24 18.19 2.71 2.33
N ARG A 25 19.01 3.55 1.69
CA ARG A 25 20.46 3.30 1.51
C ARG A 25 21.28 3.47 2.80
N LYS A 26 20.65 3.64 3.96
CA LYS A 26 21.30 4.03 5.22
C LYS A 26 21.29 2.88 6.25
N GLY A 27 21.73 1.69 5.85
CA GLY A 27 22.19 0.62 6.75
C GLY A 27 21.16 0.05 7.72
N ASP A 28 19.90 0.46 7.63
CA ASP A 28 18.78 0.00 8.47
C ASP A 28 18.03 -1.19 7.85
N HIS A 29 18.51 -1.71 6.71
CA HIS A 29 17.98 -2.87 5.98
C HIS A 29 16.47 -2.83 5.76
N ASN A 30 15.88 -1.63 5.70
CA ASN A 30 14.46 -1.41 5.50
C ASN A 30 14.19 -0.81 4.12
N SER A 31 13.03 -1.14 3.57
CA SER A 31 12.51 -0.56 2.35
C SER A 31 11.11 0.02 2.58
N LEU A 32 10.80 1.10 1.85
CA LEU A 32 9.51 1.78 1.91
C LEU A 32 8.79 1.61 0.58
N LEU A 33 7.57 1.12 0.62
CA LEU A 33 6.61 1.25 -0.47
C LEU A 33 5.48 2.17 -0.03
N SER A 34 5.25 3.25 -0.79
CA SER A 34 4.19 4.22 -0.52
C SER A 34 3.13 4.17 -1.60
N VAL A 35 1.88 3.92 -1.21
CA VAL A 35 0.72 4.06 -2.09
C VAL A 35 0.12 5.44 -1.87
N HIS A 36 0.08 6.23 -2.94
CA HIS A 36 -0.57 7.54 -2.94
C HIS A 36 -1.87 7.46 -3.72
N ILE A 37 -2.99 7.80 -3.09
CA ILE A 37 -4.32 7.81 -3.71
C ILE A 37 -4.91 9.21 -3.59
N PHE A 38 -5.46 9.71 -4.68
CA PHE A 38 -6.06 11.03 -4.80
C PHE A 38 -7.50 10.86 -5.28
N LEU A 39 -8.43 11.55 -4.66
CA LEU A 39 -9.75 11.74 -5.27
C LEU A 39 -9.58 12.65 -6.49
N SER A 40 -10.21 12.32 -7.61
CA SER A 40 -10.10 13.13 -8.83
C SER A 40 -10.64 14.53 -8.58
N GLY A 41 -9.85 15.56 -8.93
CA GLY A 41 -10.09 16.96 -8.56
C GLY A 41 -9.31 17.42 -7.32
N GLU A 42 -8.99 16.51 -6.39
CA GLU A 42 -8.36 16.82 -5.09
C GLU A 42 -6.89 16.37 -5.02
N LYS A 43 -6.02 16.99 -5.82
CA LYS A 43 -4.60 16.58 -5.92
C LYS A 43 -3.73 16.98 -4.73
N ASN A 44 -4.19 17.90 -3.88
CA ASN A 44 -3.38 18.48 -2.80
C ASN A 44 -3.51 17.69 -1.48
N THR A 45 -4.41 16.73 -1.41
CA THR A 45 -4.80 15.97 -0.21
C THR A 45 -4.72 14.46 -0.43
N PRO A 46 -3.56 13.91 -0.87
CA PRO A 46 -3.45 12.47 -1.05
C PRO A 46 -3.67 11.72 0.26
N LEU A 47 -4.32 10.57 0.14
CA LEU A 47 -4.11 9.46 1.06
C LEU A 47 -2.72 8.88 0.80
N CYS A 48 -1.89 8.86 1.84
CA CYS A 48 -0.60 8.19 1.85
C CYS A 48 -0.70 6.94 2.72
N ILE A 49 -0.33 5.78 2.17
CA ILE A 49 -0.22 4.53 2.92
C ILE A 49 1.20 4.00 2.74
N ASP A 50 1.92 3.88 3.86
CA ASP A 50 3.33 3.50 3.88
C ASP A 50 3.50 2.07 4.39
N PHE A 51 4.20 1.27 3.60
CA PHE A 51 4.58 -0.10 3.90
C PHE A 51 6.08 -0.13 4.14
N ILE A 52 6.48 -0.11 5.40
CA ILE A 52 7.87 -0.27 5.82
C ILE A 52 8.10 -1.75 6.09
N THR A 53 9.01 -2.36 5.36
CA THR A 53 9.39 -3.78 5.53
C THR A 53 10.90 -3.91 5.48
N PHE A 54 11.43 -5.11 5.75
CA PHE A 54 12.81 -5.41 5.39
C PHE A 54 13.07 -5.16 3.89
N GLU A 55 14.32 -4.87 3.54
CA GLU A 55 14.84 -4.86 2.18
C GLU A 55 15.48 -6.21 1.88
N ASP A 56 14.89 -6.96 0.96
CA ASP A 56 15.45 -8.22 0.48
C ASP A 56 16.65 -7.92 -0.42
N GLU A 57 17.79 -8.59 -0.18
CA GLU A 57 19.03 -8.35 -0.92
C GLU A 57 18.89 -8.62 -2.43
N PHE A 58 17.97 -9.51 -2.83
CA PHE A 58 17.78 -9.92 -4.21
C PHE A 58 16.52 -9.31 -4.85
N MET A 59 15.43 -9.25 -4.09
CA MET A 59 14.11 -8.81 -4.56
C MET A 59 13.82 -7.34 -4.24
N GLY A 60 14.62 -6.69 -3.40
CA GLY A 60 14.37 -5.33 -2.91
C GLY A 60 13.16 -5.31 -1.98
N GLN A 61 12.17 -4.45 -2.27
CA GLN A 61 10.96 -4.32 -1.47
C GLN A 61 10.02 -5.51 -1.74
N PRO A 62 9.80 -6.44 -0.79
CA PRO A 62 9.04 -7.67 -0.99
C PRO A 62 7.62 -7.49 -1.57
N LEU A 63 6.93 -6.42 -1.18
CA LEU A 63 5.57 -6.10 -1.64
C LEU A 63 5.53 -5.55 -3.08
N ASN A 64 6.69 -5.27 -3.67
CA ASN A 64 6.87 -4.99 -5.10
C ASN A 64 7.15 -6.27 -5.91
N GLY A 65 7.64 -7.33 -5.25
CA GLY A 65 8.22 -8.53 -5.86
C GLY A 65 7.41 -9.82 -5.75
N ASN A 66 6.11 -9.75 -5.41
CA ASN A 66 5.24 -10.91 -5.19
C ASN A 66 5.67 -11.80 -4.00
N ILE A 67 5.39 -11.36 -2.77
CA ILE A 67 5.68 -12.15 -1.56
C ILE A 67 4.50 -13.07 -1.21
N LYS A 68 4.78 -14.31 -0.80
CA LYS A 68 3.75 -15.21 -0.24
C LYS A 68 3.50 -14.88 1.22
N LEU A 69 2.24 -14.63 1.58
CA LEU A 69 1.81 -14.46 2.97
C LEU A 69 0.69 -15.44 3.31
N LEU A 70 0.75 -16.01 4.51
CA LEU A 70 -0.32 -16.83 5.06
C LEU A 70 -1.50 -15.94 5.46
N ASN A 71 -2.69 -16.21 4.92
CA ASN A 71 -3.93 -15.66 5.43
C ASN A 71 -4.44 -16.55 6.58
N LYS A 72 -4.46 -16.00 7.80
CA LYS A 72 -4.86 -16.72 9.02
C LYS A 72 -6.36 -17.02 9.05
N THR A 73 -7.18 -16.29 8.30
CA THR A 73 -8.63 -16.50 8.24
C THR A 73 -8.99 -17.65 7.31
N THR A 74 -8.38 -17.72 6.13
CA THR A 74 -8.66 -18.76 5.12
C THR A 74 -7.72 -19.96 5.21
N GLN A 75 -6.61 -19.84 5.96
CA GLN A 75 -5.53 -20.83 6.02
C GLN A 75 -4.88 -21.11 4.65
N THR A 76 -4.86 -20.10 3.78
CA THR A 76 -4.24 -20.18 2.43
C THR A 76 -3.02 -19.28 2.34
N GLU A 77 -2.06 -19.65 1.50
CA GLU A 77 -0.98 -18.76 1.09
C GLU A 77 -1.39 -17.98 -0.15
N ASP A 78 -1.35 -16.65 -0.06
CA ASP A 78 -1.63 -15.77 -1.20
C ASP A 78 -0.35 -15.05 -1.63
N LEU A 79 -0.23 -14.83 -2.95
CA LEU A 79 0.81 -14.01 -3.53
C LEU A 79 0.38 -12.54 -3.47
N ILE A 80 1.16 -11.72 -2.76
CA ILE A 80 0.85 -10.31 -2.50
C ILE A 80 1.79 -9.40 -3.28
N ASN A 81 1.20 -8.50 -4.07
CA ASN A 81 1.91 -7.46 -4.80
C ASN A 81 1.07 -6.19 -4.88
N LEU A 82 1.56 -5.13 -4.25
CA LEU A 82 0.83 -3.87 -4.13
C LEU A 82 0.81 -3.05 -5.42
N ASN A 83 1.53 -3.46 -6.46
CA ASN A 83 1.36 -2.91 -7.81
C ASN A 83 0.07 -3.35 -8.47
N GLU A 84 -0.55 -4.44 -7.98
CA GLU A 84 -1.79 -4.94 -8.54
C GLU A 84 -2.95 -4.00 -8.16
N PRO A 85 -3.75 -3.56 -9.15
CA PRO A 85 -4.82 -2.58 -8.94
C PRO A 85 -5.92 -3.09 -7.98
N LYS A 86 -6.03 -4.41 -7.77
CA LYS A 86 -7.05 -5.04 -6.92
C LYS A 86 -7.00 -4.59 -5.46
N TYR A 87 -5.85 -4.09 -4.99
CA TYR A 87 -5.69 -3.58 -3.62
C TYR A 87 -6.14 -2.13 -3.45
N ILE A 88 -6.19 -1.34 -4.53
CA ILE A 88 -6.51 0.09 -4.45
C ILE A 88 -7.94 0.33 -3.92
N PRO A 89 -9.00 -0.37 -4.40
CA PRO A 89 -10.33 -0.25 -3.80
C PRO A 89 -10.35 -0.61 -2.32
N LYS A 90 -9.65 -1.69 -1.93
CA LYS A 90 -9.59 -2.15 -0.53
C LYS A 90 -8.88 -1.15 0.38
N LEU A 91 -7.83 -0.50 -0.12
CA LEU A 91 -7.13 0.56 0.60
C LEU A 91 -8.01 1.80 0.78
N ILE A 92 -8.81 2.15 -0.23
CA ILE A 92 -9.81 3.23 -0.12
C ILE A 92 -10.84 2.89 0.95
N ASP A 93 -11.43 1.69 0.90
CA ASP A 93 -12.43 1.25 1.89
C ASP A 93 -11.86 1.25 3.31
N TRP A 94 -10.63 0.75 3.47
CA TRP A 94 -9.97 0.74 4.77
C TRP A 94 -9.65 2.16 5.27
N ALA A 95 -9.19 3.05 4.40
CA ALA A 95 -8.89 4.43 4.77
C ALA A 95 -10.15 5.25 5.11
N GLU A 96 -11.29 4.98 4.47
CA GLU A 96 -12.58 5.57 4.84
C GLU A 96 -12.95 5.20 6.29
N ILE A 97 -12.69 3.95 6.71
CA ILE A 97 -12.87 3.52 8.11
C ILE A 97 -11.90 4.24 9.05
N GLN A 98 -10.69 4.58 8.59
CA GLN A 98 -9.72 5.39 9.33
C GLN A 98 -10.05 6.91 9.29
N GLY A 99 -11.16 7.32 8.67
CA GLY A 99 -11.63 8.70 8.64
C GLY A 99 -11.13 9.55 7.46
N TRP A 100 -10.55 8.94 6.42
CA TRP A 100 -10.21 9.65 5.19
C TRP A 100 -11.44 9.89 4.32
N THR A 101 -11.60 11.11 3.79
CA THR A 101 -12.74 11.47 2.91
C THR A 101 -12.31 12.03 1.55
N GLY A 102 -11.00 12.10 1.27
CA GLY A 102 -10.44 12.61 0.02
C GLY A 102 -10.13 14.10 -0.02
N THR A 103 -10.78 14.90 0.82
CA THR A 103 -10.70 16.38 0.81
C THR A 103 -9.82 16.94 1.92
N GLN A 104 -9.36 16.10 2.85
CA GLN A 104 -8.51 16.48 3.97
C GLN A 104 -7.17 15.76 3.92
N LYS A 105 -6.13 16.42 4.44
CA LYS A 105 -4.86 15.76 4.73
C LYS A 105 -4.99 14.96 6.02
N ILE A 106 -4.50 13.73 5.99
CA ILE A 106 -4.30 12.90 7.17
C ILE A 106 -2.83 12.49 7.26
N ALA A 107 -2.40 12.02 8.43
CA ALA A 107 -1.11 11.37 8.56
C ALA A 107 -1.05 10.11 7.69
N ALA A 108 0.15 9.72 7.25
CA ALA A 108 0.33 8.49 6.51
C ALA A 108 -0.14 7.29 7.34
N LEU A 109 -0.92 6.41 6.71
CA LEU A 109 -1.41 5.20 7.36
C LEU A 109 -0.37 4.09 7.28
N ASN A 110 -0.29 3.27 8.34
CA ASN A 110 0.58 2.09 8.35
C ASN A 110 -0.05 0.97 7.50
N GLY A 111 0.53 0.71 6.34
CA GLY A 111 0.05 -0.30 5.39
C GLY A 111 0.15 -1.74 5.88
N LEU A 112 1.02 -2.05 6.84
CA LEU A 112 1.04 -3.40 7.42
C LEU A 112 -0.24 -3.71 8.22
N LEU A 113 -0.83 -2.71 8.87
CA LEU A 113 -2.12 -2.88 9.55
C LEU A 113 -3.25 -3.14 8.56
N PHE A 114 -3.17 -2.60 7.34
CA PHE A 114 -4.09 -2.96 6.27
C PHE A 114 -3.97 -4.44 5.89
N LEU A 115 -2.75 -4.96 5.66
CA LEU A 115 -2.56 -6.39 5.36
C LEU A 115 -3.05 -7.28 6.50
N GLN A 116 -2.77 -6.89 7.74
CA GLN A 116 -3.27 -7.58 8.92
C GLN A 116 -4.81 -7.56 8.98
N SER A 117 -5.45 -6.45 8.63
CA SER A 117 -6.92 -6.35 8.57
C SER A 117 -7.56 -7.25 7.52
N LEU A 118 -6.80 -7.63 6.48
CA LEU A 118 -7.22 -8.64 5.48
C LEU A 118 -6.99 -10.08 5.95
N GLY A 119 -6.43 -10.28 7.15
CA GLY A 119 -6.15 -11.59 7.74
C GLY A 119 -4.73 -12.11 7.50
N TYR A 120 -3.84 -11.34 6.86
CA TYR A 120 -2.49 -11.81 6.56
C TYR A 120 -1.55 -11.78 7.77
N ASP A 121 -0.67 -12.78 7.85
CA ASP A 121 0.48 -12.74 8.74
C ASP A 121 1.53 -11.77 8.21
N ILE A 122 1.76 -10.67 8.94
CA ILE A 122 2.75 -9.65 8.57
C ILE A 122 4.13 -9.91 9.19
N THR A 123 4.26 -10.88 10.08
CA THR A 123 5.53 -11.24 10.74
C THR A 123 6.68 -11.43 9.74
N PRO A 124 6.49 -12.09 8.57
CA PRO A 124 7.55 -12.25 7.58
C PRO A 124 8.09 -10.93 7.01
N LEU A 125 7.35 -9.81 7.11
CA LEU A 125 7.69 -8.51 6.55
C LEU A 125 8.49 -7.60 7.50
N GLN A 126 8.61 -7.98 8.77
CA GLN A 126 9.17 -7.14 9.84
C GLN A 126 10.51 -7.66 10.40
N LYS A 127 11.22 -8.47 9.60
CA LYS A 127 12.47 -9.13 10.01
C LYS A 127 13.62 -8.16 10.23
#